data_AF-B0YR13-F1
#
_entry.id   AF-B0YR13-F1
#
_cell.length_a   1.000
_cell.length_b   1.000
_cell.length_c   1.000
_cell.angle_alpha   90.00
_cell.angle_beta   90.00
_cell.angle_gamma   90.00
#
_symmetry.space_group_name_H-M   'P 1'
#
loop_
_entity.id
_entity.type
_entity.pdbx_description
1 polymer ?
#
loop_
_entity_poly.entity_id
_entity_poly.type
_entity_poly.pdbx_seq_one_letter_code
_entity_poly.pdbx_strand_id
1 'polypeptide(L)'
;MPNLNTTVAFRKGLQQFEKDVGFQVGQMVAPAGTVTDAVCMEFQCSVSTTSAVGALTMVERLQVLSKIRASFAQILGEDAGGLRLDPIQGQSLDNIRLDAIRLLGLDMDGLEDNTTGLAKAFAVGSNQVTFKVFLPVGHLEKVAESAYFTGLSPEQLLDCELTVTRDVDPFQAVKSALTSTIKVLFAPGTKKAEARRIGLMPHCRSITNAESDTLATPEGLVLDFSHMAPMQDKEVKAMSVRVGNVLVTDVPSTPEHVYADFLRKFPSISAAEKTLTATRTPIFLAEPNVMTRMHAGRVEAKVQERTAEWDGRVLYVPLHDHAQVFALVRTYAKRIESGRHLLAVNTAMYEGLDIEDRLLPYVGMTVFLNTEEGFSDFPGIYCKQGGEPYVTVPEHRLRQAAVRVADAMRSTTTHPNGNRDLVKSVVNDEARWVPGAVTHGDGLRVSSKVRQDVQALIRDAAIKYAETLGKTDAEKAAAARLLGSAF
;
A
#
# COMPACT_ATOMS: atom_id res chain seq x y z
N MET A 1 15.72 -1.50 14.87
CA MET A 1 15.16 -1.24 13.53
C MET A 1 16.32 -1.04 12.57
N PRO A 2 16.28 -1.52 11.31
CA PRO A 2 17.28 -1.11 10.33
C PRO A 2 17.12 0.39 10.05
N ASN A 3 18.21 1.15 10.23
CA ASN A 3 18.22 2.59 9.93
C ASN A 3 17.99 2.80 8.42
N LEU A 4 17.11 3.72 8.04
CA LEU A 4 16.99 4.16 6.66
C LEU A 4 18.28 4.87 6.24
N ASN A 5 18.89 4.40 5.16
CA ASN A 5 20.02 5.11 4.56
C ASN A 5 19.47 6.18 3.60
N THR A 6 19.68 7.45 3.95
CA THR A 6 19.19 8.63 3.21
C THR A 6 20.36 9.42 2.61
N THR A 7 21.17 8.80 1.75
CA THR A 7 22.45 9.41 1.32
C THR A 7 22.42 10.11 -0.04
N VAL A 8 21.33 10.00 -0.81
CA VAL A 8 21.26 10.55 -2.18
C VAL A 8 20.08 11.49 -2.33
N ALA A 9 20.33 12.79 -2.43
CA ALA A 9 19.26 13.74 -2.77
C ALA A 9 18.74 13.51 -4.19
N PHE A 10 17.45 13.76 -4.41
CA PHE A 10 16.91 13.79 -5.77
C PHE A 10 17.52 14.95 -6.59
N ARG A 11 17.45 14.89 -7.93
CA ARG A 11 18.19 15.80 -8.83
C ARG A 11 17.94 17.30 -8.60
N LYS A 12 16.76 17.70 -8.12
CA LYS A 12 16.46 19.11 -7.82
C LYS A 12 17.16 19.63 -6.55
N GLY A 13 17.75 18.76 -5.74
CA GLY A 13 18.48 19.13 -4.54
C GLY A 13 17.62 19.92 -3.55
N LEU A 14 18.25 20.89 -2.88
CA LEU A 14 17.62 21.81 -1.92
C LEU A 14 16.81 22.88 -2.67
N GLN A 15 15.49 22.91 -2.44
CA GLN A 15 14.55 23.80 -3.13
C GLN A 15 14.07 24.92 -2.19
N GLN A 16 13.92 26.14 -2.71
CA GLN A 16 13.33 27.25 -1.97
C GLN A 16 11.81 27.07 -1.88
N PHE A 17 11.26 27.09 -0.65
CA PHE A 17 9.84 26.83 -0.40
C PHE A 17 9.07 28.12 -0.12
N GLU A 18 8.75 28.85 -1.18
CA GLU A 18 7.95 30.08 -1.09
C GLU A 18 6.46 29.76 -0.93
N LYS A 19 5.92 29.01 -1.89
CA LYS A 19 4.52 28.55 -1.90
C LYS A 19 4.41 27.05 -2.11
N ASP A 20 5.05 26.55 -3.17
CA ASP A 20 5.01 25.15 -3.58
C ASP A 20 6.43 24.65 -3.92
N VAL A 21 6.76 23.41 -3.55
CA VAL A 21 7.99 22.70 -3.94
C VAL A 21 7.70 21.23 -4.20
N GLY A 22 8.56 20.55 -4.96
CA GLY A 22 8.38 19.11 -5.16
C GLY A 22 9.06 18.56 -6.42
N PHE A 23 8.58 17.39 -6.84
CA PHE A 23 9.09 16.65 -8.00
C PHE A 23 7.98 16.34 -8.97
N GLN A 24 8.33 16.49 -10.23
CA GLN A 24 7.57 16.01 -11.36
C GLN A 24 8.05 14.60 -11.74
N VAL A 25 7.26 13.92 -12.57
CA VAL A 25 7.61 12.64 -13.18
C VAL A 25 9.03 12.70 -13.77
N GLY A 26 9.82 11.67 -13.49
CA GLY A 26 11.21 11.49 -13.93
C GLY A 26 12.26 12.17 -13.03
N GLN A 27 11.85 12.89 -11.98
CA GLN A 27 12.79 13.63 -11.12
C GLN A 27 13.12 12.91 -9.81
N MET A 28 12.28 11.97 -9.36
CA MET A 28 12.51 11.15 -8.17
C MET A 28 13.33 9.92 -8.57
N VAL A 29 14.61 9.90 -8.20
CA VAL A 29 15.58 8.86 -8.59
C VAL A 29 16.18 8.23 -7.34
N ALA A 30 16.17 6.90 -7.27
CA ALA A 30 16.85 6.12 -6.22
C ALA A 30 18.01 5.29 -6.81
N PRO A 31 18.99 4.85 -5.99
CA PRO A 31 20.03 3.94 -6.43
C PRO A 31 19.47 2.58 -6.90
N ALA A 32 20.09 1.99 -7.91
CA ALA A 32 19.76 0.63 -8.35
C ALA A 32 19.94 -0.40 -7.21
N GLY A 33 19.12 -1.46 -7.20
CA GLY A 33 19.17 -2.49 -6.16
C GLY A 33 18.59 -2.06 -4.80
N THR A 34 17.84 -0.97 -4.77
CA THR A 34 17.16 -0.48 -3.58
C THR A 34 15.64 -0.42 -3.78
N VAL A 35 14.90 -0.42 -2.68
CA VAL A 35 13.49 -0.01 -2.65
C VAL A 35 13.36 1.22 -1.77
N THR A 36 12.40 2.08 -2.08
CA THR A 36 12.10 3.28 -1.30
C THR A 36 10.80 3.08 -0.54
N ASP A 37 10.87 3.08 0.78
CA ASP A 37 9.68 2.95 1.64
C ASP A 37 9.15 4.30 2.12
N ALA A 38 9.99 5.34 2.09
CA ALA A 38 9.62 6.70 2.40
C ALA A 38 10.28 7.72 1.46
N VAL A 39 9.57 8.80 1.18
CA VAL A 39 10.19 10.03 0.69
C VAL A 39 10.49 10.91 1.90
N CYS A 40 11.77 11.16 2.14
CA CYS A 40 12.23 12.01 3.22
C CYS A 40 12.18 13.47 2.78
N MET A 41 11.54 14.32 3.58
CA MET A 41 11.41 15.76 3.37
C MET A 41 12.11 16.48 4.51
N GLU A 42 13.33 16.96 4.28
CA GLU A 42 14.12 17.73 5.25
C GLU A 42 13.86 19.22 5.04
N PHE A 43 13.31 19.87 6.06
CA PHE A 43 13.00 21.29 6.08
C PHE A 43 14.14 22.03 6.78
N GLN A 44 14.77 22.96 6.07
CA GLN A 44 15.78 23.87 6.59
C GLN A 44 15.17 25.27 6.67
N CYS A 45 14.88 25.71 7.89
CA CYS A 45 14.16 26.94 8.18
C CYS A 45 15.08 27.97 8.84
N SER A 46 15.07 29.20 8.31
CA SER A 46 15.63 30.37 8.99
C SER A 46 14.47 31.16 9.59
N VAL A 47 14.31 31.14 10.92
CA VAL A 47 13.21 31.77 11.65
C VAL A 47 13.72 33.03 12.35
N SER A 48 13.21 34.18 11.94
CA SER A 48 13.55 35.49 12.47
C SER A 48 12.49 35.97 13.47
N THR A 49 12.92 36.67 14.52
CA THR A 49 12.03 37.36 15.46
C THR A 49 12.65 38.62 16.03
N THR A 50 11.81 39.60 16.41
CA THR A 50 12.23 40.87 17.03
C THR A 50 12.18 40.84 18.56
N SER A 51 11.66 39.76 19.15
CA SER A 51 11.55 39.57 20.60
C SER A 51 11.89 38.13 20.97
N ALA A 52 12.39 37.88 22.18
CA ALA A 52 12.63 36.50 22.63
C ALA A 52 11.31 35.72 22.69
N VAL A 53 11.23 34.60 22.00
CA VAL A 53 10.07 33.70 22.03
C VAL A 53 10.50 32.38 22.67
N GLY A 54 9.74 31.91 23.66
CA GLY A 54 9.99 30.62 24.29
C GLY A 54 9.92 29.45 23.30
N ALA A 55 10.39 28.29 23.73
CA ALA A 55 10.24 27.07 22.95
C ALA A 55 8.76 26.82 22.61
N LEU A 56 8.48 26.39 21.37
CA LEU A 56 7.13 25.99 20.99
C LEU A 56 6.70 24.79 21.84
N THR A 57 5.46 24.81 22.32
CA THR A 57 4.81 23.66 22.95
C THR A 57 4.55 22.56 21.92
N MET A 58 4.34 21.31 22.36
CA MET A 58 4.04 20.21 21.43
C MET A 58 2.86 20.54 20.50
N VAL A 59 1.80 21.16 21.02
CA VAL A 59 0.62 21.57 20.24
C VAL A 59 1.01 22.58 19.15
N GLU A 60 1.81 23.58 19.49
CA GLU A 60 2.29 24.59 18.55
C GLU A 60 3.21 23.99 17.48
N ARG A 61 4.05 23.01 17.83
CA ARG A 61 4.89 22.28 16.87
C ARG A 61 4.06 21.50 15.86
N LEU A 62 3.02 20.81 16.32
CA LEU A 62 2.08 20.12 15.44
C LEU A 62 1.30 21.11 14.55
N GLN A 63 0.96 22.29 15.06
CA GLN A 63 0.34 23.34 14.25
C GLN A 63 1.28 23.88 13.17
N VAL A 64 2.59 24.00 13.41
CA VAL A 64 3.56 24.35 12.36
C VAL A 64 3.50 23.34 11.22
N LEU A 65 3.51 22.04 11.55
CA LEU A 65 3.39 20.96 10.56
C LEU A 65 2.04 20.98 9.85
N SER A 66 0.96 21.31 10.54
CA SER A 66 -0.38 21.31 9.97
C SER A 66 -0.61 22.43 8.93
N LYS A 67 0.26 23.44 8.88
CA LYS A 67 0.25 24.51 7.86
C LYS A 67 0.96 24.14 6.56
N ILE A 68 1.64 23.00 6.53
CA ILE A 68 2.32 22.49 5.34
C ILE A 68 1.56 21.23 4.90
N ARG A 69 1.22 21.16 3.61
CA ARG A 69 0.48 20.04 3.02
C ARG A 69 1.32 19.36 1.96
N ALA A 70 1.13 18.07 1.76
CA ALA A 70 1.73 17.31 0.68
C ALA A 70 0.68 16.54 -0.12
N SER A 71 0.93 16.44 -1.42
CA SER A 71 0.19 15.63 -2.37
C SER A 71 1.19 14.73 -3.08
N PHE A 72 0.88 13.43 -3.18
CA PHE A 72 1.71 12.44 -3.82
C PHE A 72 0.86 11.62 -4.78
N ALA A 73 1.34 11.47 -6.02
CA ALA A 73 0.66 10.72 -7.07
C ALA A 73 1.64 9.82 -7.83
N GLN A 74 1.13 8.71 -8.36
CA GLN A 74 1.78 7.86 -9.35
C GLN A 74 0.98 7.89 -10.64
N ILE A 75 1.66 8.14 -11.74
CA ILE A 75 1.07 8.27 -13.08
C ILE A 75 1.36 6.99 -13.85
N LEU A 76 0.30 6.26 -14.20
CA LEU A 76 0.39 5.03 -14.98
C LEU A 76 -0.07 5.28 -16.42
N GLY A 77 0.77 4.96 -17.41
CA GLY A 77 0.50 5.24 -18.83
C GLY A 77 0.99 6.62 -19.31
N GLU A 78 1.09 6.82 -20.62
CA GLU A 78 1.87 7.92 -21.23
C GLU A 78 1.08 9.16 -21.68
N ASP A 79 -0.25 9.17 -21.57
CA ASP A 79 -1.06 10.27 -22.13
C ASP A 79 -1.87 11.03 -21.07
N ALA A 80 -2.43 12.19 -21.46
CA ALA A 80 -3.34 13.04 -20.65
C ALA A 80 -4.67 12.35 -20.21
N GLY A 81 -4.72 11.02 -20.21
CA GLY A 81 -5.76 10.15 -19.66
C GLY A 81 -5.19 8.87 -19.02
N GLY A 82 -3.89 8.83 -18.73
CA GLY A 82 -3.26 7.76 -17.96
C GLY A 82 -3.90 7.63 -16.57
N LEU A 83 -3.91 6.41 -16.03
CA LEU A 83 -4.46 6.15 -14.71
C LEU A 83 -3.59 6.86 -13.67
N ARG A 84 -4.12 7.95 -13.12
CA ARG A 84 -3.51 8.67 -12.00
C ARG A 84 -3.97 8.03 -10.70
N LEU A 85 -3.02 7.46 -9.96
CA LEU A 85 -3.22 7.03 -8.59
C LEU A 85 -2.75 8.17 -7.69
N ASP A 86 -3.63 8.71 -6.86
CA ASP A 86 -3.25 9.73 -5.88
C ASP A 86 -3.21 9.14 -4.47
N PRO A 87 -2.13 8.46 -4.03
CA PRO A 87 -2.03 7.98 -2.67
C PRO A 87 -2.21 9.07 -1.62
N ILE A 88 -1.74 10.30 -1.85
CA ILE A 88 -1.87 11.38 -0.86
C ILE A 88 -2.43 12.61 -1.56
N GLN A 89 -3.54 13.14 -1.06
CA GLN A 89 -4.23 14.31 -1.60
C GLN A 89 -4.25 15.45 -0.57
N GLY A 90 -3.32 16.39 -0.67
CA GLY A 90 -3.30 17.63 0.12
C GLY A 90 -3.27 17.43 1.64
N GLN A 91 -2.65 16.34 2.11
CA GLN A 91 -2.61 15.96 3.53
C GLN A 91 -1.56 16.79 4.27
N SER A 92 -1.89 17.21 5.49
CA SER A 92 -0.97 17.98 6.31
C SER A 92 0.19 17.13 6.86
N LEU A 93 1.35 17.75 7.11
CA LEU A 93 2.55 17.00 7.53
C LEU A 93 2.41 16.35 8.91
N ASP A 94 1.58 16.88 9.80
CA ASP A 94 1.28 16.26 11.10
C ASP A 94 0.53 14.93 10.93
N ASN A 95 -0.36 14.85 9.95
CA ASN A 95 -1.07 13.62 9.59
C ASN A 95 -0.15 12.62 8.87
N ILE A 96 0.70 13.09 7.96
CA ILE A 96 1.70 12.25 7.27
C ILE A 96 2.70 11.64 8.27
N ARG A 97 3.11 12.40 9.30
CA ARG A 97 3.92 11.90 10.41
C ARG A 97 3.27 10.70 11.10
N LEU A 98 1.96 10.76 11.34
CA LEU A 98 1.23 9.68 12.01
C LEU A 98 1.20 8.41 11.13
N ASP A 99 1.04 8.57 9.81
CA ASP A 99 1.19 7.44 8.89
C ASP A 99 2.59 6.84 8.93
N ALA A 100 3.63 7.67 8.98
CA ALA A 100 5.01 7.19 9.05
C ALA A 100 5.28 6.40 10.34
N ILE A 101 4.76 6.85 11.48
CA ILE A 101 4.85 6.10 12.74
C ILE A 101 4.18 4.74 12.59
N ARG A 102 2.99 4.72 11.99
CA ARG A 102 2.19 3.49 11.84
C ARG A 102 2.80 2.51 10.84
N LEU A 103 3.21 3.00 9.68
CA LEU A 103 3.64 2.19 8.55
C LEU A 103 5.13 1.88 8.55
N LEU A 104 5.94 2.77 9.13
CA LEU A 104 7.40 2.68 9.11
C LEU A 104 7.99 2.48 10.51
N GLY A 105 7.23 2.77 11.57
CA GLY A 105 7.75 2.84 12.93
C GLY A 105 8.66 4.06 13.15
N LEU A 106 8.56 5.08 12.28
CA LEU A 106 9.43 6.25 12.28
C LEU A 106 8.62 7.49 12.59
N ASP A 107 9.05 8.22 13.62
CA ASP A 107 8.59 9.57 13.89
C ASP A 107 9.46 10.59 13.12
N MET A 108 9.04 11.85 13.11
CA MET A 108 9.73 12.98 12.52
C MET A 108 11.02 13.33 13.29
N ASP A 109 12.13 13.51 12.58
CA ASP A 109 13.36 14.03 13.19
C ASP A 109 13.18 15.52 13.50
N GLY A 110 13.63 15.97 14.67
CA GLY A 110 13.61 17.38 15.06
C GLY A 110 12.31 17.87 15.71
N LEU A 111 11.31 17.00 15.98
CA LEU A 111 10.09 17.41 16.68
C LEU A 111 10.34 17.83 18.13
N GLU A 112 11.14 17.03 18.85
CA GLU A 112 11.45 17.25 20.27
C GLU A 112 12.84 17.85 20.51
N ASP A 113 13.63 18.01 19.44
CA ASP A 113 14.97 18.58 19.54
C ASP A 113 14.92 20.07 19.90
N ASN A 114 15.47 20.39 21.06
CA ASN A 114 15.53 21.74 21.63
C ASN A 114 16.77 22.54 21.20
N THR A 115 17.67 21.93 20.42
CA THR A 115 18.89 22.57 19.94
C THR A 115 18.73 23.08 18.51
N THR A 116 18.28 22.24 17.59
CA THR A 116 18.13 22.55 16.16
C THR A 116 16.73 22.30 15.63
N GLY A 117 15.85 21.65 16.38
CA GLY A 117 14.50 21.29 15.96
C GLY A 117 13.40 22.30 16.33
N LEU A 118 12.15 21.84 16.21
CA LEU A 118 10.94 22.61 16.50
C LEU A 118 10.75 22.94 17.99
N ALA A 119 11.47 22.24 18.89
CA ALA A 119 11.42 22.49 20.33
C ALA A 119 12.40 23.58 20.79
N LYS A 120 13.16 24.18 19.87
CA LYS A 120 14.12 25.25 20.15
C LYS A 120 13.41 26.53 20.61
N ALA A 121 14.01 27.24 21.56
CA ALA A 121 13.62 28.61 21.89
C ALA A 121 14.25 29.62 20.90
N PHE A 122 13.56 30.72 20.62
CA PHE A 122 13.99 31.70 19.62
C PHE A 122 14.57 32.95 20.28
N ALA A 123 15.84 33.21 19.99
CA ALA A 123 16.48 34.47 20.36
C ALA A 123 16.11 35.58 19.38
N VAL A 124 16.24 36.84 19.80
CA VAL A 124 16.09 38.00 18.91
C VAL A 124 17.10 37.88 17.76
N GLY A 125 16.63 38.07 16.52
CA GLY A 125 17.42 37.85 15.31
C GLY A 125 17.03 36.57 14.58
N SER A 126 17.98 36.01 13.83
CA SER A 126 17.77 34.82 12.99
C SER A 126 18.17 33.53 13.71
N ASN A 127 17.29 32.54 13.68
CA ASN A 127 17.46 31.23 14.30
C ASN A 127 17.35 30.15 13.23
N GLN A 128 18.23 29.15 13.26
CA GLN A 128 18.13 27.99 12.38
C GLN A 128 17.29 26.90 13.03
N VAL A 129 16.34 26.35 12.27
CA VAL A 129 15.49 25.22 12.65
C VAL A 129 15.51 24.18 11.54
N THR A 130 15.71 22.91 11.89
CA THR A 130 15.74 21.79 10.94
C THR A 130 14.89 20.65 11.46
N PHE A 131 14.06 20.09 10.60
CA PHE A 131 13.25 18.91 10.91
C PHE A 131 13.03 18.07 9.64
N LYS A 132 12.78 16.77 9.82
CA LYS A 132 12.61 15.83 8.70
C LYS A 132 11.34 15.02 8.85
N VAL A 133 10.45 15.13 7.87
CA VAL A 133 9.20 14.37 7.79
C VAL A 133 9.36 13.23 6.80
N PHE A 134 8.82 12.06 7.14
CA PHE A 134 8.84 10.88 6.29
C PHE A 134 7.46 10.70 5.66
N LEU A 135 7.36 10.77 4.33
CA LEU A 135 6.15 10.45 3.60
C LEU A 135 6.20 8.96 3.21
N PRO A 136 5.36 8.09 3.79
CA PRO A 136 5.39 6.68 3.47
C PRO A 136 4.90 6.45 2.04
N VAL A 137 5.74 5.81 1.23
CA VAL A 137 5.41 5.32 -0.13
C VAL A 137 5.41 3.80 -0.20
N GLY A 138 5.93 3.16 0.84
CA GLY A 138 5.75 1.74 1.12
C GLY A 138 4.96 1.54 2.41
N HIS A 139 4.89 0.29 2.81
CA HIS A 139 4.06 -0.22 3.88
C HIS A 139 4.73 -1.44 4.56
N LEU A 140 5.17 -1.30 5.80
CA LEU A 140 5.83 -2.39 6.51
C LEU A 140 4.80 -3.25 7.24
N GLU A 141 4.11 -4.12 6.52
CA GLU A 141 3.49 -5.27 7.15
C GLU A 141 4.47 -6.45 7.19
N LYS A 142 4.70 -6.95 8.40
CA LYS A 142 5.46 -8.17 8.63
C LYS A 142 4.54 -9.35 8.32
N VAL A 143 4.81 -10.05 7.23
CA VAL A 143 4.29 -11.40 7.04
C VAL A 143 5.32 -12.35 7.63
N ALA A 144 5.06 -12.83 8.85
CA ALA A 144 6.01 -13.54 9.71
C ALA A 144 7.25 -12.70 10.13
N GLU A 145 8.08 -13.25 11.02
CA GLU A 145 9.17 -12.52 11.71
C GLU A 145 10.28 -11.97 10.80
N SER A 146 10.30 -12.29 9.50
CA SER A 146 11.52 -12.16 8.69
C SER A 146 11.42 -11.42 7.35
N ALA A 147 10.31 -10.81 6.93
CA ALA A 147 10.32 -10.04 5.68
C ALA A 147 9.47 -8.76 5.69
N TYR A 148 10.12 -7.66 5.35
CA TYR A 148 9.52 -6.38 5.00
C TYR A 148 9.21 -6.40 3.49
N PHE A 149 7.93 -6.34 3.12
CA PHE A 149 7.53 -6.64 1.74
C PHE A 149 7.55 -5.49 0.75
N THR A 150 7.59 -4.22 1.18
CA THR A 150 7.16 -3.16 0.28
C THR A 150 8.03 -1.90 0.30
N GLY A 151 7.92 -1.18 -0.80
CA GLY A 151 8.61 0.03 -1.17
C GLY A 151 8.52 0.17 -2.69
N LEU A 152 8.66 1.38 -3.19
CA LEU A 152 8.71 1.64 -4.62
C LEU A 152 10.09 1.29 -5.16
N SER A 153 10.15 0.62 -6.31
CA SER A 153 11.41 0.47 -7.02
C SER A 153 11.95 1.82 -7.53
N PRO A 154 13.24 1.89 -7.91
CA PRO A 154 13.79 3.06 -8.56
C PRO A 154 13.05 3.43 -9.84
N GLU A 155 12.62 2.44 -10.63
CA GLU A 155 11.83 2.63 -11.85
C GLU A 155 10.43 3.18 -11.55
N GLN A 156 9.74 2.66 -10.51
CA GLN A 156 8.41 3.15 -10.13
C GLN A 156 8.44 4.59 -9.60
N LEU A 157 9.51 4.97 -8.88
CA LEU A 157 9.67 6.33 -8.38
C LEU A 157 9.72 7.37 -9.51
N LEU A 158 10.24 7.00 -10.67
CA LEU A 158 10.27 7.89 -11.84
C LEU A 158 8.86 8.23 -12.34
N ASP A 159 7.85 7.42 -12.02
CA ASP A 159 6.47 7.66 -12.43
C ASP A 159 5.67 8.42 -11.36
N CYS A 160 6.35 8.93 -10.32
CA CYS A 160 5.73 9.63 -9.21
C CYS A 160 5.87 11.16 -9.32
N GLU A 161 4.87 11.86 -8.82
CA GLU A 161 4.83 13.31 -8.60
C GLU A 161 4.61 13.58 -7.11
N LEU A 162 5.36 14.53 -6.56
CA LEU A 162 5.20 15.02 -5.20
C LEU A 162 5.11 16.54 -5.24
N THR A 163 4.11 17.09 -4.56
CA THR A 163 3.95 18.53 -4.37
C THR A 163 3.74 18.81 -2.89
N VAL A 164 4.56 19.68 -2.32
CA VAL A 164 4.42 20.20 -0.95
C VAL A 164 4.05 21.67 -1.05
N THR A 165 2.97 22.06 -0.38
CA THR A 165 2.38 23.39 -0.46
C THR A 165 2.28 24.02 0.93
N ARG A 166 2.41 25.35 0.97
CA ARG A 166 2.07 26.18 2.14
C ARG A 166 1.35 27.43 1.67
N ASP A 167 0.26 27.78 2.36
CA ASP A 167 -0.51 28.99 2.05
C ASP A 167 -0.03 30.21 2.82
N VAL A 168 0.54 29.97 4.02
CA VAL A 168 1.02 30.99 4.94
C VAL A 168 2.35 30.55 5.53
N ASP A 169 3.07 31.50 6.13
CA ASP A 169 4.23 31.19 6.94
C ASP A 169 3.82 30.32 8.15
N PRO A 170 4.30 29.07 8.24
CA PRO A 170 3.83 28.13 9.25
C PRO A 170 4.25 28.56 10.67
N PHE A 171 5.39 29.24 10.82
CA PHE A 171 5.83 29.74 12.13
C PHE A 171 5.04 31.00 12.51
N GLN A 172 4.84 31.92 11.56
CA GLN A 172 4.06 33.14 11.81
C GLN A 172 2.59 32.83 12.17
N ALA A 173 2.01 31.82 11.49
CA ALA A 173 0.63 31.40 11.73
C ALA A 173 0.41 30.83 13.14
N VAL A 174 1.46 30.29 13.76
CA VAL A 174 1.42 29.75 15.13
C VAL A 174 1.82 30.81 16.16
N LYS A 175 2.83 31.61 15.84
CA LYS A 175 3.31 32.75 16.65
C LYS A 175 3.57 33.94 15.73
N SER A 176 2.73 34.97 15.82
CA SER A 176 2.80 36.15 14.96
C SER A 176 4.14 36.90 14.99
N ALA A 177 4.91 36.76 16.07
CA ALA A 177 6.25 37.35 16.23
C ALA A 177 7.36 36.60 15.48
N LEU A 178 7.08 35.43 14.91
CA LEU A 178 8.02 34.64 14.13
C LEU A 178 7.78 34.84 12.64
N THR A 179 8.85 34.79 11.85
CA THR A 179 8.78 34.78 10.37
C THR A 179 9.86 33.87 9.85
N SER A 180 9.56 33.03 8.88
CA SER A 180 10.41 31.95 8.40
C SER A 180 10.68 32.03 6.90
N THR A 181 11.92 31.79 6.54
CA THR A 181 12.31 31.39 5.19
C THR A 181 12.59 29.89 5.22
N ILE A 182 11.99 29.13 4.30
CA ILE A 182 12.04 27.68 4.31
C ILE A 182 12.67 27.17 3.02
N LYS A 183 13.55 26.20 3.16
CA LYS A 183 14.05 25.36 2.07
C LYS A 183 13.72 23.91 2.37
N VAL A 184 13.50 23.11 1.33
CA VAL A 184 13.20 21.69 1.46
C VAL A 184 14.17 20.88 0.62
N LEU A 185 14.86 19.95 1.25
CA LEU A 185 15.64 18.91 0.59
C LEU A 185 14.82 17.63 0.62
N PHE A 186 14.79 16.92 -0.50
CA PHE A 186 14.14 15.64 -0.57
C PHE A 186 15.12 14.53 -0.94
N ALA A 187 14.94 13.39 -0.29
CA ALA A 187 15.74 12.20 -0.52
C ALA A 187 14.86 10.94 -0.42
N PRO A 188 15.20 9.86 -1.13
CA PRO A 188 14.57 8.56 -0.91
C PRO A 188 15.11 7.94 0.38
N GLY A 189 14.19 7.41 1.20
CA GLY A 189 14.50 6.48 2.29
C GLY A 189 14.72 5.10 1.68
N THR A 190 15.98 4.74 1.45
CA THR A 190 16.32 3.52 0.70
C THR A 190 16.67 2.35 1.60
N LYS A 191 16.23 1.16 1.19
CA LYS A 191 16.60 -0.14 1.76
C LYS A 191 17.13 -1.04 0.65
N LYS A 192 18.10 -1.90 0.96
CA LYS A 192 18.58 -2.92 0.01
C LYS A 192 17.45 -3.91 -0.29
N ALA A 193 17.23 -4.20 -1.57
CA ALA A 193 16.31 -5.25 -2.00
C ALA A 193 17.10 -6.24 -2.87
N GLU A 194 16.95 -7.54 -2.57
CA GLU A 194 17.65 -8.60 -3.32
C GLU A 194 17.08 -8.76 -4.73
N ALA A 195 15.77 -8.55 -4.90
CA ALA A 195 15.08 -8.58 -6.18
C ALA A 195 14.42 -7.24 -6.49
N ARG A 196 14.17 -6.97 -7.79
CA ARG A 196 13.35 -5.82 -8.22
C ARG A 196 11.91 -6.05 -7.77
N ARG A 197 11.28 -5.02 -7.21
CA ARG A 197 9.91 -5.13 -6.66
C ARG A 197 9.00 -4.04 -7.21
N ILE A 198 7.80 -4.40 -7.64
CA ILE A 198 6.71 -3.45 -7.91
C ILE A 198 5.88 -3.38 -6.62
N GLY A 199 6.05 -2.29 -5.88
CA GLY A 199 5.28 -2.01 -4.68
C GLY A 199 3.89 -1.47 -4.99
N LEU A 200 2.97 -1.64 -4.04
CA LEU A 200 1.66 -1.00 -4.03
C LEU A 200 1.64 0.03 -2.90
N MET A 201 1.21 1.25 -3.21
CA MET A 201 1.24 2.34 -2.25
C MET A 201 -0.02 2.37 -1.39
N PRO A 202 0.10 2.75 -0.10
CA PRO A 202 -1.05 3.02 0.73
C PRO A 202 -1.69 4.36 0.33
N HIS A 203 -2.99 4.37 0.15
CA HIS A 203 -3.82 5.54 -0.16
C HIS A 203 -4.39 6.14 1.12
N CYS A 204 -4.25 7.45 1.24
CA CYS A 204 -4.91 8.31 2.21
C CYS A 204 -6.07 9.04 1.53
N ARG A 205 -7.29 8.86 2.04
CA ARG A 205 -8.49 9.59 1.58
C ARG A 205 -9.16 10.32 2.72
N SER A 206 -9.60 11.56 2.45
CA SER A 206 -10.67 12.17 3.23
C SER A 206 -11.98 11.53 2.81
N ILE A 207 -12.86 11.25 3.75
CA ILE A 207 -14.20 10.75 3.48
C ILE A 207 -15.18 11.74 4.07
N THR A 208 -16.05 12.23 3.19
CA THR A 208 -16.98 13.31 3.46
C THR A 208 -18.42 12.81 3.30
N ASN A 209 -19.30 13.04 4.28
CA ASN A 209 -20.71 12.61 4.25
C ASN A 209 -21.46 13.84 3.84
N ALA A 210 -21.91 13.91 2.61
CA ALA A 210 -22.83 14.97 2.28
C ALA A 210 -24.26 14.59 2.72
N GLU A 211 -24.69 13.31 2.64
CA GLU A 211 -26.13 12.99 2.59
C GLU A 211 -26.57 11.62 3.14
N SER A 212 -25.64 10.73 3.53
CA SER A 212 -25.95 9.35 3.96
C SER A 212 -25.90 9.20 5.48
N ASP A 213 -26.64 8.25 6.05
CA ASP A 213 -26.39 7.83 7.44
C ASP A 213 -25.19 6.88 7.54
N THR A 214 -24.63 6.46 6.40
CA THR A 214 -23.68 5.36 6.26
C THR A 214 -22.41 5.80 5.51
N LEU A 215 -21.25 5.61 6.12
CA LEU A 215 -19.94 5.68 5.46
C LEU A 215 -19.77 4.42 4.61
N ALA A 216 -19.15 4.51 3.44
CA ALA A 216 -18.71 3.32 2.70
C ALA A 216 -17.30 3.57 2.17
N THR A 217 -16.44 2.58 2.36
CA THR A 217 -15.04 2.62 1.95
C THR A 217 -14.78 1.52 0.90
N PRO A 218 -13.87 1.70 -0.07
CA PRO A 218 -13.50 0.65 -1.03
C PRO A 218 -12.94 -0.61 -0.33
N GLU A 219 -13.02 -1.80 -0.95
CA GLU A 219 -12.46 -3.02 -0.34
C GLU A 219 -10.93 -2.97 -0.13
N GLY A 220 -10.44 -3.52 0.99
CA GLY A 220 -8.99 -3.69 1.29
C GLY A 220 -8.42 -2.83 2.42
N LEU A 221 -9.06 -2.82 3.61
CA LEU A 221 -8.85 -1.74 4.57
C LEU A 221 -8.18 -2.11 5.89
N VAL A 222 -7.33 -1.18 6.31
CA VAL A 222 -6.97 -0.91 7.70
C VAL A 222 -7.46 0.52 8.01
N LEU A 223 -8.65 0.65 8.59
CA LEU A 223 -9.19 1.98 8.88
C LEU A 223 -8.47 2.64 10.07
N ASP A 224 -8.24 3.94 9.94
CA ASP A 224 -7.67 4.77 11.01
C ASP A 224 -8.60 5.95 11.33
N PHE A 225 -9.46 5.75 12.32
CA PHE A 225 -10.38 6.78 12.79
C PHE A 225 -9.80 7.62 13.94
N SER A 226 -8.52 7.46 14.30
CA SER A 226 -7.91 8.13 15.46
C SER A 226 -7.71 9.65 15.28
N HIS A 227 -7.91 10.15 14.05
CA HIS A 227 -7.77 11.57 13.68
C HIS A 227 -9.10 12.24 13.35
N MET A 228 -10.22 11.62 13.71
CA MET A 228 -11.52 12.28 13.61
C MET A 228 -11.52 13.50 14.53
N ALA A 229 -12.07 14.61 14.02
CA ALA A 229 -12.36 15.79 14.84
C ALA A 229 -13.15 15.38 16.10
N PRO A 230 -13.05 16.13 17.22
CA PRO A 230 -13.80 15.87 18.44
C PRO A 230 -15.24 15.42 18.17
N MET A 231 -15.50 14.12 18.30
CA MET A 231 -16.87 13.66 18.45
C MET A 231 -17.29 14.13 19.83
N GLN A 232 -18.15 15.13 19.92
CA GLN A 232 -18.89 15.29 21.16
C GLN A 232 -19.60 13.96 21.45
N ASP A 233 -19.80 13.63 22.72
CA ASP A 233 -20.42 12.38 23.22
C ASP A 233 -21.80 12.02 22.63
N LYS A 234 -22.31 12.81 21.68
CA LYS A 234 -23.63 12.72 21.07
C LYS A 234 -23.63 12.26 19.59
N GLU A 235 -22.52 12.31 18.87
CA GLU A 235 -22.55 12.26 17.39
C GLU A 235 -22.30 10.86 16.78
N VAL A 236 -21.53 9.98 17.43
CA VAL A 236 -21.29 8.61 16.95
C VAL A 236 -21.53 7.61 18.08
N LYS A 237 -22.68 6.93 18.05
CA LYS A 237 -23.01 5.88 19.04
C LYS A 237 -22.70 4.45 18.59
N ALA A 238 -22.57 4.19 17.28
CA ALA A 238 -22.26 2.85 16.78
C ALA A 238 -21.53 2.90 15.43
N MET A 239 -20.27 2.46 15.42
CA MET A 239 -19.58 2.10 14.19
C MET A 239 -19.60 0.58 14.03
N SER A 240 -20.08 0.11 12.88
CA SER A 240 -20.04 -1.30 12.51
C SER A 240 -19.03 -1.52 11.39
N VAL A 241 -18.10 -2.45 11.59
CA VAL A 241 -17.14 -2.83 10.55
C VAL A 241 -17.65 -4.08 9.85
N ARG A 242 -17.87 -4.01 8.53
CA ARG A 242 -18.23 -5.18 7.71
C ARG A 242 -17.08 -5.57 6.78
N VAL A 243 -17.04 -6.85 6.45
CA VAL A 243 -16.05 -7.48 5.55
C VAL A 243 -16.85 -8.25 4.53
N GLY A 244 -16.95 -7.70 3.31
CA GLY A 244 -18.04 -8.04 2.40
C GLY A 244 -19.40 -7.85 3.10
N ASN A 245 -20.19 -8.93 3.20
CA ASN A 245 -21.49 -8.95 3.88
C ASN A 245 -21.42 -9.36 5.37
N VAL A 246 -20.24 -9.70 5.88
CA VAL A 246 -20.07 -10.24 7.24
C VAL A 246 -19.81 -9.09 8.21
N LEU A 247 -20.58 -9.00 9.30
CA LEU A 247 -20.30 -8.07 10.40
C LEU A 247 -19.12 -8.62 11.20
N VAL A 248 -18.05 -7.82 11.35
CA VAL A 248 -16.79 -8.24 11.97
C VAL A 248 -16.59 -7.66 13.35
N THR A 249 -17.31 -6.60 13.69
CA THR A 249 -17.29 -6.04 15.05
C THR A 249 -18.70 -5.90 15.57
N ASP A 250 -18.97 -6.53 16.71
CA ASP A 250 -20.07 -6.10 17.57
C ASP A 250 -19.71 -4.72 18.12
N VAL A 251 -20.71 -3.83 18.12
CA VAL A 251 -20.63 -2.48 18.68
C VAL A 251 -19.89 -2.55 20.02
N PRO A 252 -18.69 -1.95 20.18
CA PRO A 252 -18.03 -1.95 21.48
C PRO A 252 -18.98 -1.29 22.47
N SER A 253 -19.29 -2.00 23.55
CA SER A 253 -20.34 -1.58 24.49
C SER A 253 -20.03 -0.25 25.15
N THR A 254 -18.74 0.12 25.31
CA THR A 254 -18.33 1.46 25.75
C THR A 254 -16.88 1.84 25.32
N PRO A 255 -16.55 3.14 25.20
CA PRO A 255 -15.20 3.65 24.94
C PRO A 255 -14.11 3.22 25.94
N GLU A 256 -14.47 2.94 27.20
CA GLU A 256 -13.51 2.58 28.25
C GLU A 256 -12.82 1.23 27.99
N HIS A 257 -13.50 0.28 27.35
CA HIS A 257 -12.91 -1.03 27.01
C HIS A 257 -11.81 -0.91 25.94
N VAL A 258 -12.00 -0.03 24.95
CA VAL A 258 -11.00 0.22 23.89
C VAL A 258 -9.75 0.89 24.49
N TYR A 259 -9.95 1.80 25.44
CA TYR A 259 -8.89 2.54 26.11
C TYR A 259 -8.04 1.69 27.07
N ALA A 260 -8.68 0.81 27.86
CA ALA A 260 -7.96 -0.09 28.76
C ALA A 260 -7.00 -1.02 28.01
N ASP A 261 -7.40 -1.48 26.83
CA ASP A 261 -6.61 -2.40 26.02
C ASP A 261 -5.46 -1.71 25.26
N PHE A 262 -5.58 -0.41 24.98
CA PHE A 262 -4.50 0.46 24.49
C PHE A 262 -3.40 0.67 25.53
N LEU A 263 -3.79 1.07 26.75
CA LEU A 263 -2.84 1.32 27.84
C LEU A 263 -2.07 0.06 28.26
N ARG A 264 -2.69 -1.11 28.13
CA ARG A 264 -2.04 -2.42 28.36
C ARG A 264 -0.91 -2.69 27.35
N LYS A 265 -1.03 -2.19 26.10
CA LYS A 265 -0.11 -2.48 24.99
C LYS A 265 1.00 -1.45 24.82
N PHE A 266 0.79 -0.21 25.27
CA PHE A 266 1.79 0.88 25.18
C PHE A 266 2.09 1.49 26.56
N PRO A 267 2.77 0.74 27.45
CA PRO A 267 2.98 1.15 28.84
C PRO A 267 3.89 2.37 29.01
N SER A 268 4.59 2.78 27.96
CA SER A 268 5.53 3.91 27.96
C SER A 268 4.87 5.28 27.70
N ILE A 269 3.57 5.33 27.42
CA ILE A 269 2.84 6.59 27.21
C ILE A 269 2.68 7.33 28.56
N SER A 270 3.14 8.57 28.60
CA SER A 270 3.24 9.36 29.84
C SER A 270 1.87 9.72 30.41
N ALA A 271 1.78 9.98 31.72
CA ALA A 271 0.51 10.34 32.37
C ALA A 271 -0.10 11.66 31.87
N ALA A 272 0.68 12.52 31.20
CA ALA A 272 0.20 13.74 30.55
C ALA A 272 -0.39 13.47 29.16
N GLU A 273 -0.02 12.37 28.50
CA GLU A 273 -0.66 11.86 27.27
C GLU A 273 -1.88 10.97 27.60
N LYS A 274 -2.13 10.67 28.89
CA LYS A 274 -3.29 9.87 29.36
C LYS A 274 -4.60 10.64 29.38
N THR A 275 -4.59 11.96 29.34
CA THR A 275 -5.83 12.72 29.15
C THR A 275 -6.30 12.55 27.72
N LEU A 276 -7.42 11.84 27.52
CA LEU A 276 -8.32 12.05 26.38
C LEU A 276 -8.61 13.55 26.32
N THR A 277 -7.75 14.32 25.66
CA THR A 277 -8.16 15.64 25.21
C THR A 277 -9.29 15.37 24.22
N ALA A 278 -10.31 16.23 24.22
CA ALA A 278 -11.50 16.13 23.37
C ALA A 278 -11.22 15.88 21.87
N THR A 279 -9.96 15.89 21.44
CA THR A 279 -9.45 15.82 20.08
C THR A 279 -9.08 14.42 19.57
N ARG A 280 -9.09 13.34 20.36
CA ARG A 280 -8.62 12.01 19.90
C ARG A 280 -9.33 10.83 20.58
N THR A 281 -10.40 10.32 19.96
CA THR A 281 -11.02 9.05 20.36
C THR A 281 -10.57 7.96 19.38
N PRO A 282 -9.68 7.02 19.77
CA PRO A 282 -9.32 5.90 18.92
C PRO A 282 -10.52 4.96 18.80
N ILE A 283 -11.07 4.82 17.60
CA ILE A 283 -12.09 3.82 17.33
C ILE A 283 -11.41 2.65 16.63
N PHE A 284 -11.23 1.58 17.41
CA PHE A 284 -10.48 0.33 17.16
C PHE A 284 -8.99 0.33 17.49
N LEU A 285 -8.63 -0.59 18.40
CA LEU A 285 -7.26 -1.01 18.69
C LEU A 285 -7.16 -2.53 18.67
N ALA A 286 -7.13 -3.10 17.48
CA ALA A 286 -6.94 -4.53 17.34
C ALA A 286 -5.44 -4.86 17.62
N GLU A 287 -5.10 -5.93 18.38
CA GLU A 287 -3.73 -6.53 18.63
C GLU A 287 -2.84 -6.98 17.43
N PRO A 288 -1.57 -6.63 17.31
CA PRO A 288 -0.79 -6.84 16.09
C PRO A 288 -0.54 -8.31 15.70
N ASN A 289 -1.36 -8.85 14.80
CA ASN A 289 -0.89 -9.67 13.67
C ASN A 289 -1.75 -9.32 12.45
N VAL A 290 -1.09 -8.79 11.42
CA VAL A 290 -1.78 -7.95 10.42
C VAL A 290 -2.43 -8.78 9.30
N MET A 291 -1.91 -9.99 9.05
CA MET A 291 -2.49 -10.92 8.08
C MET A 291 -3.79 -11.57 8.57
N THR A 292 -3.95 -11.79 9.87
CA THR A 292 -5.24 -12.22 10.47
C THR A 292 -6.32 -11.12 10.45
N ARG A 293 -6.00 -9.93 9.90
CA ARG A 293 -6.81 -8.70 10.03
C ARG A 293 -6.91 -7.80 8.82
N MET A 294 -6.37 -8.19 7.69
CA MET A 294 -6.83 -7.64 6.42
C MET A 294 -8.23 -8.15 6.17
N HIS A 295 -9.15 -7.46 6.80
CA HIS A 295 -10.56 -7.53 6.59
C HIS A 295 -10.82 -6.71 5.34
N ALA A 296 -10.73 -7.37 4.18
CA ALA A 296 -11.18 -6.77 2.94
C ALA A 296 -12.70 -6.51 3.04
N GLY A 297 -13.08 -5.25 3.25
CA GLY A 297 -14.47 -4.87 3.08
C GLY A 297 -14.87 -3.52 3.62
N ARG A 298 -16.16 -3.27 3.46
CA ARG A 298 -16.84 -1.99 3.63
C ARG A 298 -17.05 -1.66 5.10
N VAL A 299 -16.62 -0.48 5.54
CA VAL A 299 -17.02 0.01 6.86
C VAL A 299 -18.20 0.94 6.78
N GLU A 300 -19.19 0.64 7.61
CA GLU A 300 -20.47 1.33 7.72
C GLU A 300 -20.57 1.94 9.12
N ALA A 301 -20.34 3.24 9.24
CA ALA A 301 -20.67 4.00 10.45
C ALA A 301 -22.10 4.52 10.32
N LYS A 302 -22.94 4.34 11.35
CA LYS A 302 -24.33 4.86 11.37
C LYS A 302 -24.48 6.05 12.30
N VAL A 303 -24.96 7.18 11.78
CA VAL A 303 -25.18 8.43 12.54
C VAL A 303 -26.66 8.55 12.95
N GLN A 304 -26.92 8.91 14.21
CA GLN A 304 -28.29 8.99 14.75
C GLN A 304 -28.96 10.36 14.52
N GLU A 305 -28.19 11.45 14.45
CA GLU A 305 -28.68 12.81 14.15
C GLU A 305 -28.02 13.35 12.88
N ARG A 306 -28.84 13.70 11.87
CA ARG A 306 -28.37 14.20 10.57
C ARG A 306 -27.99 15.68 10.69
N THR A 307 -26.72 15.99 10.95
CA THR A 307 -26.15 17.31 10.64
C THR A 307 -24.63 17.27 10.53
N ALA A 308 -24.16 18.12 9.60
CA ALA A 308 -22.78 18.42 9.24
C ALA A 308 -21.99 17.33 8.51
N GLU A 309 -21.44 17.77 7.38
CA GLU A 309 -20.40 17.15 6.60
C GLU A 309 -19.28 16.60 7.51
N TRP A 310 -19.13 15.27 7.60
CA TRP A 310 -18.03 14.67 8.36
C TRP A 310 -16.72 14.79 7.57
N ASP A 311 -15.58 14.83 8.23
CA ASP A 311 -14.27 14.65 7.59
C ASP A 311 -13.52 13.54 8.34
N GLY A 312 -13.58 12.32 7.78
CA GLY A 312 -12.82 11.16 8.25
C GLY A 312 -11.58 10.94 7.39
N ARG A 313 -10.52 10.36 7.95
CA ARG A 313 -9.32 9.98 7.21
C ARG A 313 -9.18 8.47 7.16
N VAL A 314 -8.81 7.92 6.01
CA VAL A 314 -8.65 6.47 5.83
C VAL A 314 -7.36 6.18 5.09
N LEU A 315 -6.56 5.27 5.65
CA LEU A 315 -5.37 4.69 5.04
C LEU A 315 -5.73 3.29 4.50
N TYR A 316 -5.47 3.00 3.23
CA TYR A 316 -5.81 1.69 2.65
C TYR A 316 -4.90 1.30 1.50
N VAL A 317 -4.70 0.00 1.27
CA VAL A 317 -4.02 -0.45 0.05
C VAL A 317 -5.11 -0.81 -0.96
N PRO A 318 -5.22 -0.13 -2.11
CA PRO A 318 -6.28 -0.41 -3.07
C PRO A 318 -6.15 -1.84 -3.61
N LEU A 319 -7.29 -2.52 -3.67
CA LEU A 319 -7.41 -3.78 -4.39
C LEU A 319 -7.39 -3.48 -5.89
N HIS A 320 -6.23 -3.70 -6.52
CA HIS A 320 -6.09 -3.47 -7.95
C HIS A 320 -6.79 -4.57 -8.74
N ASP A 321 -7.59 -4.18 -9.74
CA ASP A 321 -8.09 -5.13 -10.71
C ASP A 321 -6.97 -5.61 -11.64
N HIS A 322 -7.26 -6.65 -12.42
CA HIS A 322 -6.28 -7.23 -13.33
C HIS A 322 -5.75 -6.23 -14.39
N ALA A 323 -6.58 -5.28 -14.85
CA ALA A 323 -6.16 -4.30 -15.85
C ALA A 323 -5.20 -3.27 -15.24
N GLN A 324 -5.45 -2.85 -14.00
CA GLN A 324 -4.56 -1.98 -13.24
C GLN A 324 -3.22 -2.67 -12.94
N VAL A 325 -3.24 -3.94 -12.55
CA VAL A 325 -2.03 -4.74 -12.36
C VAL A 325 -1.23 -4.85 -13.68
N PHE A 326 -1.91 -5.10 -14.80
CA PHE A 326 -1.26 -5.16 -16.11
C PHE A 326 -0.67 -3.81 -16.52
N ALA A 327 -1.37 -2.70 -16.24
CA ALA A 327 -0.87 -1.35 -16.49
C ALA A 327 0.39 -1.03 -15.66
N LEU A 328 0.43 -1.45 -14.39
CA LEU A 328 1.62 -1.34 -13.53
C LEU A 328 2.81 -2.08 -14.13
N VAL A 329 2.61 -3.35 -14.49
CA VAL A 329 3.66 -4.19 -15.09
C VAL A 329 4.13 -3.62 -16.43
N ARG A 330 3.21 -3.16 -17.28
CA ARG A 330 3.53 -2.54 -18.57
C ARG A 330 4.33 -1.25 -18.40
N THR A 331 3.96 -0.41 -17.45
CA THR A 331 4.65 0.87 -17.17
C THR A 331 6.07 0.59 -16.72
N TYR A 332 6.25 -0.36 -15.80
CA TYR A 332 7.57 -0.84 -15.39
C TYR A 332 8.38 -1.37 -16.58
N ALA A 333 7.75 -2.18 -17.45
CA ALA A 333 8.40 -2.76 -18.64
C ALA A 333 8.90 -1.72 -19.64
N LYS A 334 8.41 -0.48 -19.65
CA LYS A 334 8.96 0.56 -20.53
C LYS A 334 10.33 1.06 -20.06
N ARG A 335 10.65 0.89 -18.76
CA ARG A 335 11.87 1.42 -18.13
C ARG A 335 13.05 0.46 -18.13
N ILE A 336 12.83 -0.82 -18.43
CA ILE A 336 13.91 -1.82 -18.58
C ILE A 336 14.66 -1.61 -19.90
N GLU A 337 15.86 -2.20 -20.04
CA GLU A 337 16.69 -1.96 -21.23
C GLU A 337 16.05 -2.50 -22.52
N SER A 338 16.48 -1.95 -23.66
CA SER A 338 15.96 -2.36 -24.97
C SER A 338 16.18 -3.84 -25.27
N GLY A 339 15.14 -4.49 -25.79
CA GLY A 339 15.15 -5.93 -26.09
C GLY A 339 15.02 -6.84 -24.86
N ARG A 340 14.85 -6.28 -23.65
CA ARG A 340 14.62 -7.06 -22.43
C ARG A 340 13.15 -7.42 -22.26
N HIS A 341 12.95 -8.48 -21.49
CA HIS A 341 11.64 -8.93 -21.07
C HIS A 341 11.64 -9.07 -19.55
N LEU A 342 10.48 -8.79 -18.94
CA LEU A 342 10.27 -9.02 -17.53
C LEU A 342 9.23 -10.10 -17.29
N LEU A 343 9.34 -10.74 -16.12
CA LEU A 343 8.32 -11.57 -15.51
C LEU A 343 8.02 -11.00 -14.12
N ALA A 344 6.76 -10.61 -13.88
CA ALA A 344 6.28 -10.20 -12.57
C ALA A 344 5.54 -11.35 -11.88
N VAL A 345 5.99 -11.69 -10.67
CA VAL A 345 5.50 -12.81 -9.84
C VAL A 345 5.00 -12.25 -8.51
N ASN A 346 4.00 -12.88 -7.90
CA ASN A 346 3.54 -12.49 -6.57
C ASN A 346 4.69 -12.65 -5.55
N THR A 347 5.03 -11.57 -4.84
CA THR A 347 6.19 -11.56 -3.93
C THR A 347 6.09 -12.62 -2.83
N ALA A 348 4.91 -12.80 -2.24
CA ALA A 348 4.74 -13.77 -1.16
C ALA A 348 4.96 -15.21 -1.62
N MET A 349 4.53 -15.53 -2.85
CA MET A 349 4.75 -16.84 -3.43
C MET A 349 6.23 -17.07 -3.76
N TYR A 350 6.91 -16.07 -4.32
CA TYR A 350 8.34 -16.13 -4.60
C TYR A 350 9.17 -16.36 -3.32
N GLU A 351 8.85 -15.62 -2.26
CA GLU A 351 9.54 -15.73 -0.96
C GLU A 351 9.12 -16.98 -0.15
N GLY A 352 8.25 -17.84 -0.72
CA GLY A 352 7.84 -19.11 -0.10
C GLY A 352 6.96 -18.94 1.15
N LEU A 353 6.22 -17.85 1.26
CA LEU A 353 5.38 -17.57 2.42
C LEU A 353 4.05 -18.31 2.37
N ASP A 354 3.61 -18.78 3.53
CA ASP A 354 2.26 -19.29 3.71
C ASP A 354 1.31 -18.13 4.07
N ILE A 355 0.49 -17.73 3.10
CA ILE A 355 -0.48 -16.63 3.25
C ILE A 355 -1.85 -17.01 2.71
N GLU A 356 -2.89 -16.45 3.31
CA GLU A 356 -4.25 -16.63 2.81
C GLU A 356 -4.44 -15.95 1.46
N ASP A 357 -5.21 -16.57 0.56
CA ASP A 357 -5.41 -16.08 -0.82
C ASP A 357 -5.89 -14.63 -0.89
N ARG A 358 -6.75 -14.22 0.04
CA ARG A 358 -7.29 -12.85 0.11
C ARG A 358 -6.22 -11.78 0.34
N LEU A 359 -5.01 -12.17 0.75
CA LEU A 359 -3.90 -11.28 1.10
C LEU A 359 -2.92 -11.09 -0.06
N LEU A 360 -2.96 -11.98 -1.05
CA LEU A 360 -2.12 -11.95 -2.25
C LEU A 360 -2.16 -10.61 -3.02
N PRO A 361 -3.25 -9.84 -3.06
CA PRO A 361 -3.25 -8.55 -3.74
C PRO A 361 -2.37 -7.49 -3.07
N TYR A 362 -2.01 -7.65 -1.80
CA TYR A 362 -1.39 -6.59 -0.98
C TYR A 362 0.13 -6.75 -0.80
N VAL A 363 0.70 -7.85 -1.31
CA VAL A 363 2.13 -8.20 -1.10
C VAL A 363 3.06 -7.71 -2.23
N GLY A 364 2.53 -6.95 -3.18
CA GLY A 364 3.30 -6.44 -4.33
C GLY A 364 3.73 -7.54 -5.30
N MET A 365 4.75 -7.23 -6.12
CA MET A 365 5.26 -8.17 -7.13
C MET A 365 6.79 -8.17 -7.14
N THR A 366 7.41 -9.35 -7.28
CA THR A 366 8.83 -9.49 -7.61
C THR A 366 9.00 -9.55 -9.12
N VAL A 367 9.99 -8.85 -9.66
CA VAL A 367 10.25 -8.76 -11.09
C VAL A 367 11.59 -9.38 -11.44
N PHE A 368 11.57 -10.32 -12.37
CA PHE A 368 12.75 -10.93 -12.98
C PHE A 368 12.94 -10.42 -14.40
N LEU A 369 14.18 -10.19 -14.80
CA LEU A 369 14.56 -10.01 -16.20
C LEU A 369 14.91 -11.35 -16.84
N ASN A 370 14.77 -11.45 -18.16
CA ASN A 370 15.03 -12.68 -18.92
C ASN A 370 16.44 -13.28 -18.81
N THR A 371 17.41 -12.55 -18.28
CA THR A 371 18.77 -13.04 -18.03
C THR A 371 19.01 -13.48 -16.59
N GLU A 372 18.01 -13.37 -15.72
CA GLU A 372 18.14 -13.72 -14.31
C GLU A 372 17.71 -15.17 -14.09
N GLU A 373 18.44 -15.82 -13.19
CA GLU A 373 18.04 -17.12 -12.66
C GLU A 373 16.66 -16.99 -12.00
N GLY A 374 15.77 -17.97 -12.24
CA GLY A 374 14.38 -17.89 -11.79
C GLY A 374 13.39 -17.32 -12.81
N PHE A 375 13.82 -16.65 -13.89
CA PHE A 375 12.89 -16.05 -14.85
C PHE A 375 11.91 -17.04 -15.48
N SER A 376 12.32 -18.29 -15.68
CA SER A 376 11.50 -19.34 -16.29
C SER A 376 10.89 -20.30 -15.28
N ASP A 377 11.03 -20.04 -13.98
CA ASP A 377 10.74 -21.04 -12.94
C ASP A 377 9.35 -20.85 -12.34
N PHE A 378 8.79 -19.66 -12.51
CA PHE A 378 7.53 -19.26 -11.88
C PHE A 378 6.46 -18.86 -12.91
N PRO A 379 5.18 -19.16 -12.64
CA PRO A 379 4.08 -18.49 -13.32
C PRO A 379 4.10 -17.00 -12.99
N GLY A 380 3.65 -16.16 -13.93
CA GLY A 380 3.63 -14.73 -13.71
C GLY A 380 3.06 -13.94 -14.88
N ILE A 381 3.17 -12.61 -14.78
CA ILE A 381 2.85 -11.70 -15.88
C ILE A 381 4.13 -11.43 -16.65
N TYR A 382 4.16 -11.86 -17.90
CA TYR A 382 5.24 -11.58 -18.82
C TYR A 382 4.98 -10.28 -19.58
N CYS A 383 5.99 -9.43 -19.72
CA CYS A 383 5.92 -8.24 -20.57
C CYS A 383 7.25 -7.97 -21.26
N LYS A 384 7.21 -7.77 -22.58
CA LYS A 384 8.37 -7.23 -23.31
C LYS A 384 8.39 -5.71 -23.15
N GLN A 385 9.56 -5.08 -23.27
CA GLN A 385 9.62 -3.62 -23.35
C GLN A 385 8.72 -3.10 -24.49
N GLY A 386 7.81 -2.18 -24.17
CA GLY A 386 6.83 -1.61 -25.11
C GLY A 386 5.70 -2.56 -25.56
N GLY A 387 5.68 -3.80 -25.08
CA GLY A 387 4.65 -4.79 -25.41
C GLY A 387 3.42 -4.73 -24.49
N GLU A 388 2.44 -5.58 -24.81
CA GLU A 388 1.30 -5.83 -23.93
C GLU A 388 1.62 -6.98 -22.95
N PRO A 389 1.25 -6.84 -21.66
CA PRO A 389 1.45 -7.88 -20.67
C PRO A 389 0.48 -9.07 -20.89
N TYR A 390 0.94 -10.28 -20.60
CA TYR A 390 0.11 -11.48 -20.63
C TYR A 390 0.53 -12.50 -19.57
N VAL A 391 -0.37 -13.40 -19.20
CA VAL A 391 -0.09 -14.47 -18.23
C VAL A 391 0.75 -15.57 -18.88
N THR A 392 1.80 -16.02 -18.19
CA THR A 392 2.58 -17.19 -18.59
C THR A 392 2.69 -18.18 -17.44
N VAL A 393 2.78 -19.46 -17.79
CA VAL A 393 3.09 -20.57 -16.88
C VAL A 393 4.22 -21.36 -17.55
N PRO A 394 5.35 -21.60 -16.86
CA PRO A 394 6.45 -22.37 -17.42
C PRO A 394 6.04 -23.77 -17.87
N GLU A 395 6.63 -24.25 -18.95
CA GLU A 395 6.23 -25.53 -19.57
C GLU A 395 6.30 -26.72 -18.59
N HIS A 396 7.32 -26.78 -17.75
CA HIS A 396 7.47 -27.87 -16.78
C HIS A 396 6.32 -27.87 -15.75
N ARG A 397 5.90 -26.70 -15.27
CA ARG A 397 4.74 -26.55 -14.37
C ARG A 397 3.43 -26.82 -15.09
N LEU A 398 3.27 -26.36 -16.33
CA LEU A 398 2.11 -26.68 -17.17
C LEU A 398 1.95 -28.19 -17.36
N ARG A 399 3.04 -28.91 -17.65
CA ARG A 399 3.01 -30.36 -17.79
C ARG A 399 2.62 -31.04 -16.48
N GLN A 400 3.19 -30.63 -15.34
CA GLN A 400 2.84 -31.18 -14.04
C GLN A 400 1.37 -30.90 -13.66
N ALA A 401 0.89 -29.67 -13.88
CA ALA A 401 -0.50 -29.30 -13.64
C ALA A 401 -1.45 -30.08 -14.56
N ALA A 402 -1.11 -30.23 -15.84
CA ALA A 402 -1.87 -31.01 -16.82
C ALA A 402 -2.01 -32.48 -16.39
N VAL A 403 -0.93 -33.11 -15.92
CA VAL A 403 -0.96 -34.48 -15.39
C VAL A 403 -1.88 -34.56 -14.17
N ARG A 404 -1.73 -33.65 -13.19
CA ARG A 404 -2.58 -33.60 -11.99
C ARG A 404 -4.06 -33.42 -12.34
N VAL A 405 -4.39 -32.60 -13.33
CA VAL A 405 -5.77 -32.40 -13.82
C VAL A 405 -6.29 -33.67 -14.52
N ALA A 406 -5.49 -34.29 -15.37
CA ALA A 406 -5.87 -35.53 -16.04
C ALA A 406 -6.14 -36.66 -15.04
N ASP A 407 -5.31 -36.79 -14.01
CA ASP A 407 -5.48 -37.74 -12.92
C ASP A 407 -6.72 -37.42 -12.07
N ALA A 408 -6.95 -36.14 -11.75
CA ALA A 408 -8.13 -35.69 -11.02
C ALA A 408 -9.43 -35.99 -11.77
N MET A 409 -9.39 -35.91 -13.11
CA MET A 409 -10.54 -36.17 -13.98
C MET A 409 -10.70 -37.65 -14.33
N ARG A 410 -9.81 -38.53 -13.88
CA ARG A 410 -9.97 -39.97 -14.04
C ARG A 410 -11.18 -40.44 -13.24
N SER A 411 -12.09 -41.13 -13.93
CA SER A 411 -13.29 -41.67 -13.30
C SER A 411 -12.91 -42.69 -12.21
N THR A 412 -13.49 -42.52 -11.03
CA THR A 412 -13.34 -43.42 -9.87
C THR A 412 -14.71 -43.77 -9.31
N THR A 413 -14.78 -44.77 -8.42
CA THR A 413 -16.02 -45.14 -7.73
C THR A 413 -16.61 -44.00 -6.89
N THR A 414 -15.76 -43.14 -6.31
CA THR A 414 -16.16 -41.98 -5.51
C THR A 414 -16.42 -40.73 -6.37
N HIS A 415 -15.73 -40.57 -7.49
CA HIS A 415 -15.90 -39.45 -8.43
C HIS A 415 -16.09 -39.98 -9.86
N PRO A 416 -17.29 -40.44 -10.23
CA PRO A 416 -17.54 -41.04 -11.54
C PRO A 416 -17.34 -40.05 -12.71
N ASN A 417 -17.49 -38.75 -12.45
CA ASN A 417 -17.29 -37.68 -13.43
C ASN A 417 -16.00 -36.87 -13.19
N GLY A 418 -15.05 -37.42 -12.43
CA GLY A 418 -13.84 -36.73 -12.01
C GLY A 418 -14.04 -35.79 -10.82
N ASN A 419 -12.93 -35.40 -10.19
CA ASN A 419 -12.90 -34.51 -9.03
C ASN A 419 -12.62 -33.07 -9.46
N ARG A 420 -13.69 -32.30 -9.71
CA ARG A 420 -13.62 -30.89 -10.15
C ARG A 420 -13.03 -29.96 -9.08
N ASP A 421 -13.19 -30.28 -7.80
CA ASP A 421 -12.61 -29.47 -6.72
C ASP A 421 -11.08 -29.59 -6.72
N LEU A 422 -10.55 -30.77 -7.03
CA LEU A 422 -9.12 -30.97 -7.20
C LEU A 422 -8.59 -30.24 -8.45
N VAL A 423 -9.32 -30.26 -9.56
CA VAL A 423 -8.97 -29.45 -10.76
C VAL A 423 -8.91 -27.96 -10.40
N LYS A 424 -9.91 -27.46 -9.68
CA LYS A 424 -9.93 -26.07 -9.20
C LYS A 424 -8.75 -25.77 -8.29
N SER A 425 -8.37 -26.70 -7.40
CA SER A 425 -7.19 -26.56 -6.54
C SER A 425 -5.91 -26.45 -7.37
N VAL A 426 -5.71 -27.29 -8.39
CA VAL A 426 -4.53 -27.23 -9.26
C VAL A 426 -4.43 -25.89 -9.99
N VAL A 427 -5.55 -25.39 -10.53
CA VAL A 427 -5.60 -24.05 -11.17
C VAL A 427 -5.25 -22.96 -10.17
N ASN A 428 -5.82 -23.03 -8.96
CA ASN A 428 -5.56 -22.05 -7.91
C ASN A 428 -4.09 -22.07 -7.47
N ASP A 429 -3.47 -23.25 -7.32
CA ASP A 429 -2.06 -23.41 -6.95
C ASP A 429 -1.14 -22.63 -7.90
N GLU A 430 -1.39 -22.71 -9.21
CA GLU A 430 -0.63 -21.97 -10.23
C GLU A 430 -1.02 -20.49 -10.29
N ALA A 431 -2.31 -20.17 -10.14
CA ALA A 431 -2.80 -18.79 -10.18
C ALA A 431 -2.27 -17.94 -9.02
N ARG A 432 -2.01 -18.51 -7.83
CA ARG A 432 -1.44 -17.80 -6.68
C ARG A 432 -0.15 -17.05 -7.01
N TRP A 433 0.66 -17.60 -7.91
CA TRP A 433 1.94 -17.01 -8.33
C TRP A 433 1.76 -15.77 -9.20
N VAL A 434 0.61 -15.62 -9.86
CA VAL A 434 0.38 -14.56 -10.85
C VAL A 434 -0.27 -13.34 -10.20
N PRO A 435 0.37 -12.15 -10.21
CA PRO A 435 -0.27 -10.93 -9.73
C PRO A 435 -1.61 -10.66 -10.44
N GLY A 436 -2.60 -10.12 -9.72
CA GLY A 436 -3.94 -9.89 -10.26
C GLY A 436 -4.83 -11.14 -10.38
N ALA A 437 -4.36 -12.32 -9.95
CA ALA A 437 -5.21 -13.52 -9.85
C ALA A 437 -6.32 -13.37 -8.79
N VAL A 438 -6.05 -12.63 -7.72
CA VAL A 438 -7.04 -12.27 -6.69
C VAL A 438 -7.42 -10.81 -6.86
N THR A 439 -8.71 -10.56 -7.04
CA THR A 439 -9.28 -9.21 -7.25
C THR A 439 -10.47 -8.95 -6.32
N HIS A 440 -10.68 -9.79 -5.30
CA HIS A 440 -11.79 -9.69 -4.36
C HIS A 440 -11.38 -10.15 -2.96
N GLY A 441 -12.04 -9.66 -1.92
CA GLY A 441 -11.82 -10.07 -0.53
C GLY A 441 -12.05 -11.56 -0.24
N ASP A 442 -12.77 -12.27 -1.13
CA ASP A 442 -13.02 -13.71 -1.05
C ASP A 442 -11.88 -14.57 -1.64
N GLY A 443 -10.75 -13.94 -2.00
CA GLY A 443 -9.59 -14.64 -2.56
C GLY A 443 -9.87 -15.24 -3.94
N LEU A 444 -9.29 -16.42 -4.21
CA LEU A 444 -9.45 -17.15 -5.48
C LEU A 444 -10.84 -17.78 -5.66
N ARG A 445 -11.79 -17.56 -4.75
CA ARG A 445 -13.18 -18.00 -4.93
C ARG A 445 -13.85 -17.26 -6.08
N VAL A 446 -13.56 -15.98 -6.22
CA VAL A 446 -14.01 -15.14 -7.34
C VAL A 446 -13.05 -15.34 -8.52
N SER A 447 -13.60 -15.57 -9.71
CA SER A 447 -12.79 -15.80 -10.90
C SER A 447 -12.36 -14.48 -11.54
N SER A 448 -11.06 -14.16 -11.47
CA SER A 448 -10.47 -13.05 -12.22
C SER A 448 -10.11 -13.46 -13.65
N LYS A 449 -9.83 -12.48 -14.51
CA LYS A 449 -9.31 -12.72 -15.87
C LYS A 449 -7.98 -13.47 -15.86
N VAL A 450 -7.08 -13.11 -14.94
CA VAL A 450 -5.80 -13.80 -14.76
C VAL A 450 -6.00 -15.27 -14.40
N ARG A 451 -6.92 -15.56 -13.48
CA ARG A 451 -7.26 -16.95 -13.12
C ARG A 451 -7.85 -17.71 -14.30
N GLN A 452 -8.70 -17.08 -15.11
CA GLN A 452 -9.23 -17.66 -16.34
C GLN A 452 -8.13 -17.97 -17.37
N ASP A 453 -7.12 -17.11 -17.48
CA ASP A 453 -5.98 -17.32 -18.39
C ASP A 453 -5.11 -18.49 -17.93
N VAL A 454 -4.79 -18.57 -16.63
CA VAL A 454 -4.10 -19.75 -16.05
C VAL A 454 -4.91 -21.02 -16.30
N GLN A 455 -6.23 -20.96 -16.06
CA GLN A 455 -7.14 -22.07 -16.31
C GLN A 455 -7.12 -22.53 -17.77
N ALA A 456 -7.16 -21.61 -18.73
CA ALA A 456 -7.10 -21.90 -20.15
C ALA A 456 -5.76 -22.55 -20.54
N LEU A 457 -4.63 -22.02 -20.05
CA LEU A 457 -3.30 -22.58 -20.31
C LEU A 457 -3.17 -24.02 -19.80
N ILE A 458 -3.62 -24.29 -18.57
CA ILE A 458 -3.61 -25.64 -17.98
C ILE A 458 -4.55 -26.57 -18.73
N ARG A 459 -5.76 -26.11 -19.09
CA ARG A 459 -6.72 -26.89 -19.88
C ARG A 459 -6.12 -27.32 -21.21
N ASP A 460 -5.54 -26.37 -21.95
CA ASP A 460 -4.99 -26.65 -23.27
C ASP A 460 -3.78 -27.60 -23.17
N ALA A 461 -2.96 -27.49 -22.11
CA ALA A 461 -1.90 -28.45 -21.81
C ALA A 461 -2.43 -29.84 -21.44
N ALA A 462 -3.50 -29.93 -20.65
CA ALA A 462 -4.16 -31.19 -20.27
C ALA A 462 -4.80 -31.90 -21.46
N ILE A 463 -5.45 -31.14 -22.36
CA ILE A 463 -6.02 -31.68 -23.61
C ILE A 463 -4.90 -32.28 -24.47
N LYS A 464 -3.81 -31.53 -24.70
CA LYS A 464 -2.64 -32.03 -25.45
C LYS A 464 -2.05 -33.29 -24.82
N TYR A 465 -1.92 -33.32 -23.48
CA TYR A 465 -1.44 -34.50 -22.76
C TYR A 465 -2.36 -35.72 -22.95
N ALA A 466 -3.68 -35.53 -22.83
CA ALA A 466 -4.65 -36.60 -23.05
C ALA A 466 -4.64 -37.11 -24.50
N GLU A 467 -4.44 -36.23 -25.48
CA GLU A 467 -4.26 -36.59 -26.88
C GLU A 467 -3.02 -37.47 -27.10
N THR A 468 -1.98 -37.32 -26.29
CA THR A 468 -0.80 -38.22 -26.35
C THR A 468 -1.02 -39.57 -25.67
N LEU A 469 -2.00 -39.68 -24.76
CA LEU A 469 -2.33 -40.93 -24.06
C LEU A 469 -3.39 -41.76 -24.79
N GLY A 470 -4.29 -41.12 -25.54
CA GLY A 470 -5.33 -41.80 -26.30
C GLY A 470 -4.75 -42.62 -27.45
N LYS A 471 -5.15 -43.88 -27.56
CA LYS A 471 -4.67 -44.79 -28.62
C LYS A 471 -5.46 -44.64 -29.91
N THR A 472 -6.66 -44.08 -29.83
CA THR A 472 -7.57 -43.84 -30.97
C THR A 472 -8.10 -42.41 -30.97
N ASP A 473 -8.49 -41.89 -32.14
CA ASP A 473 -9.02 -40.52 -32.26
C ASP A 473 -10.33 -40.32 -31.48
N ALA A 474 -11.11 -41.38 -31.30
CA ALA A 474 -12.32 -41.36 -30.47
C ALA A 474 -12.00 -41.22 -28.97
N GLU A 475 -10.96 -41.92 -28.47
CA GLU A 475 -10.50 -41.79 -27.08
C GLU A 475 -9.90 -40.40 -26.82
N LYS A 476 -9.13 -39.87 -27.78
CA LYS A 476 -8.58 -38.51 -27.70
C LYS A 476 -9.69 -37.45 -27.65
N ALA A 477 -10.69 -37.55 -28.53
CA ALA A 477 -11.84 -36.63 -28.56
C ALA A 477 -12.72 -36.74 -27.30
N ALA A 478 -12.90 -37.94 -26.75
CA ALA A 478 -13.64 -38.15 -25.50
C ALA A 478 -12.89 -37.54 -24.30
N ALA A 479 -11.57 -37.74 -24.21
CA ALA A 479 -10.75 -37.17 -23.15
C ALA A 479 -10.69 -35.63 -23.24
N ALA A 480 -10.56 -35.07 -24.45
CA ALA A 480 -10.59 -33.63 -24.68
C ALA A 480 -11.93 -33.00 -24.26
N ARG A 481 -13.07 -33.67 -24.55
CA ARG A 481 -14.41 -33.22 -24.10
C ARG A 481 -14.58 -33.30 -22.58
N LEU A 482 -14.13 -34.40 -21.97
CA LEU A 482 -14.18 -34.58 -20.52
C LEU A 482 -13.39 -33.48 -19.80
N LEU A 483 -12.15 -33.24 -20.25
CA LEU A 483 -11.29 -32.20 -19.71
C LEU A 483 -11.85 -30.80 -19.98
N GLY A 484 -12.38 -30.54 -21.18
CA GLY A 484 -13.06 -29.28 -21.50
C GLY A 484 -14.25 -28.98 -20.59
N SER A 485 -14.96 -30.01 -20.09
CA SER A 485 -16.09 -29.88 -19.16
C SER A 485 -15.71 -29.78 -17.68
N ALA A 486 -14.43 -29.99 -17.35
CA ALA A 486 -13.89 -29.93 -15.98
C ALA A 486 -13.62 -28.49 -15.50
N PHE A 487 -13.50 -27.59 -16.46
CA PHE A 487 -13.15 -26.17 -16.34
C PHE A 487 -14.38 -25.31 -16.60
#